data_AF-A0A1W6MU33-F1
#
_entry.id   AF-A0A1W6MU33-F1
#
_cell.length_a   1.000
_cell.length_b   1.000
_cell.length_c   1.000
_cell.angle_alpha   90.00
_cell.angle_beta   90.00
_cell.angle_gamma   90.00
#
_symmetry.space_group_name_H-M   'P 1'
#
loop_
_entity.id
_entity.type
_entity.pdbx_description
1 polymer ?
#
loop_
_entity_poly.entity_id
_entity_poly.type
_entity_poly.pdbx_seq_one_letter_code
_entity_poly.pdbx_strand_id
1 'polypeptide(L)'
;MSIDLNGSWTDADVAELLRVVEDDRDWRLEVTRAGVASLADKTAHPTDAEYDEGLHCHFETWMQGTDFVGPSAASDKVLVGKLAKALRENYPTLKAAKFVYVDL
;
A
#
# COMPACT_ATOMS: atom_id res chain seq x y z
N MET A 1 -10.92 3.27 -1.56
CA MET A 1 -10.14 4.51 -1.38
C MET A 1 -8.87 4.39 -2.21
N SER A 2 -8.33 5.50 -2.70
CA SER A 2 -7.04 5.53 -3.38
C SER A 2 -6.39 6.90 -3.22
N ILE A 3 -5.07 6.97 -3.36
CA ILE A 3 -4.29 8.21 -3.29
C ILE A 3 -3.67 8.48 -4.66
N ASP A 4 -3.87 9.69 -5.20
CA ASP A 4 -3.13 10.15 -6.38
C ASP A 4 -1.76 10.71 -5.95
N LEU A 5 -0.71 9.96 -6.24
CA LEU A 5 0.67 10.28 -5.87
C LEU A 5 1.30 11.37 -6.75
N ASN A 6 0.65 11.75 -7.87
CA ASN A 6 1.11 12.87 -8.70
C ASN A 6 0.71 14.23 -8.10
N GLY A 7 -0.29 14.22 -7.23
CA GLY A 7 -0.80 15.40 -6.52
C GLY A 7 -0.17 15.61 -5.16
N SER A 8 -0.72 16.57 -4.41
CA SER A 8 -0.40 16.73 -3.00
C SER A 8 -1.18 15.72 -2.16
N TRP A 9 -0.48 14.95 -1.33
CA TRP A 9 -1.06 13.99 -0.40
C TRP A 9 -0.23 13.97 0.89
N THR A 10 -0.84 13.48 1.95
CA THR A 10 -0.34 13.54 3.32
C THR A 10 -0.37 12.17 3.98
N ASP A 11 0.26 12.08 5.14
CA ASP A 11 0.21 10.88 5.97
C ASP A 11 -1.22 10.57 6.44
N ALA A 12 -2.11 11.58 6.52
CA ALA A 12 -3.53 11.37 6.82
C ALA A 12 -4.27 10.65 5.69
N ASP A 13 -3.86 10.85 4.43
CA ASP A 13 -4.44 10.12 3.29
C ASP A 13 -4.03 8.64 3.33
N VAL A 14 -2.79 8.35 3.78
CA VAL A 14 -2.34 6.97 4.03
C VAL A 14 -3.10 6.35 5.20
N ALA A 15 -3.29 7.08 6.30
CA ALA A 15 -4.11 6.60 7.41
C ALA A 15 -5.55 6.29 6.95
N GLU A 16 -6.16 7.17 6.16
CA GLU A 16 -7.50 6.96 5.60
C GLU A 16 -7.53 5.74 4.66
N LEU A 17 -6.49 5.54 3.83
CA LEU A 17 -6.36 4.37 2.97
C LEU A 17 -6.39 3.07 3.78
N LEU A 18 -5.67 3.01 4.91
CA LEU A 18 -5.70 1.85 5.81
C LEU A 18 -7.05 1.71 6.51
N ARG A 19 -7.66 2.83 6.94
CA ARG A 19 -8.89 2.86 7.75
C ARG A 19 -10.11 2.26 7.06
N VAL A 20 -10.21 2.42 5.74
CA VAL A 20 -11.42 2.09 4.98
C VAL A 20 -11.63 0.59 4.71
N VAL A 21 -10.66 -0.25 5.06
CA VAL A 21 -10.77 -1.72 4.92
C VAL A 21 -10.79 -2.37 6.29
N GLU A 22 -11.29 -3.60 6.36
CA GLU A 22 -11.24 -4.44 7.56
C GLU A 22 -10.06 -5.41 7.44
N ASP A 23 -9.40 -5.70 8.55
CA ASP A 23 -8.33 -6.70 8.62
C ASP A 23 -8.92 -8.12 8.74
N ASP A 24 -9.74 -8.49 7.75
CA ASP A 24 -10.51 -9.74 7.72
C ASP A 24 -10.07 -10.68 6.57
N ARG A 25 -9.04 -10.27 5.81
CA ARG A 25 -8.48 -10.97 4.65
C ARG A 25 -7.08 -10.43 4.32
N ASP A 26 -6.41 -11.09 3.39
CA ASP A 26 -5.08 -10.66 2.93
C ASP A 26 -5.18 -9.38 2.07
N TRP A 27 -4.33 -8.41 2.37
CA TRP A 27 -4.27 -7.13 1.67
C TRP A 27 -2.87 -6.86 1.11
N ARG A 28 -2.81 -6.10 0.02
CA ARG A 28 -1.54 -5.58 -0.51
C ARG A 28 -1.69 -4.13 -0.91
N LEU A 29 -0.75 -3.29 -0.47
CA LEU A 29 -0.62 -1.94 -0.99
C LEU A 29 0.05 -1.97 -2.36
N GLU A 30 -0.58 -1.34 -3.34
CA GLU A 30 -0.13 -1.33 -4.73
C GLU A 30 -0.11 0.08 -5.29
N VAL A 31 0.83 0.33 -6.20
CA VAL A 31 0.95 1.57 -6.94
C VAL A 31 0.89 1.26 -8.43
N THR A 32 -0.09 1.84 -9.12
CA THR A 32 -0.19 1.72 -10.58
C THR A 32 0.84 2.59 -11.29
N ARG A 33 1.13 2.32 -12.57
CA ARG A 33 1.98 3.18 -13.41
C ARG A 33 1.46 4.61 -13.59
N ALA A 34 0.18 4.84 -13.32
CA ALA A 34 -0.43 6.16 -13.32
C ALA A 34 -0.24 6.91 -11.99
N GLY A 35 0.42 6.32 -10.99
CA GLY A 35 0.63 6.94 -9.69
C GLY A 35 -0.55 6.87 -8.76
N VAL A 36 -1.40 5.85 -8.90
CA VAL A 36 -2.51 5.63 -7.96
C VAL A 36 -2.11 4.56 -6.95
N ALA A 37 -2.11 4.91 -5.66
CA ALA A 37 -1.90 3.97 -4.57
C ALA A 37 -3.24 3.47 -4.01
N SER A 38 -3.39 2.16 -3.85
CA SER A 38 -4.61 1.53 -3.30
C SER A 38 -4.34 0.20 -2.62
N LEU A 39 -5.24 -0.24 -1.74
CA LEU A 39 -5.23 -1.58 -1.17
C LEU A 39 -6.01 -2.56 -2.06
N ALA A 40 -5.39 -3.68 -2.38
CA ALA A 40 -5.98 -4.76 -3.16
C ALA A 40 -6.29 -5.97 -2.26
N ASP A 41 -7.53 -6.45 -2.34
CA ASP A 41 -8.00 -7.68 -1.69
C ASP A 41 -7.39 -8.91 -2.39
N LYS A 42 -6.59 -9.69 -1.66
CA LYS A 42 -5.88 -10.85 -2.21
C LYS A 42 -6.63 -12.16 -2.13
N THR A 43 -7.84 -12.15 -1.58
CA THR A 43 -8.77 -13.29 -1.68
C THR A 43 -9.38 -13.39 -3.08
N ALA A 44 -9.64 -12.25 -3.72
CA ALA A 44 -10.30 -12.15 -5.03
C ALA A 44 -9.32 -11.92 -6.20
N HIS A 45 -8.12 -11.40 -5.92
CA HIS A 45 -7.14 -10.99 -6.93
C HIS A 45 -5.81 -11.72 -6.76
N PRO A 46 -5.66 -12.94 -7.32
CA PRO A 46 -4.38 -13.64 -7.29
C PRO A 46 -3.31 -12.83 -8.03
N THR A 47 -2.15 -12.71 -7.41
CA THR A 47 -1.01 -11.94 -7.90
C THR A 47 -0.02 -12.89 -8.54
N ASP A 48 -0.08 -13.00 -9.86
CA ASP A 48 0.97 -13.64 -10.62
C ASP A 48 1.97 -12.60 -11.16
N ALA A 49 3.05 -13.10 -11.77
CA ALA A 49 4.08 -12.25 -12.32
C ALA A 49 3.56 -11.32 -13.44
N GLU A 50 2.53 -11.72 -14.18
CA GLU A 50 1.95 -10.90 -15.25
C GLU A 50 1.17 -9.71 -14.66
N TYR A 51 0.38 -9.95 -13.62
CA TYR A 51 -0.31 -8.90 -12.88
C TYR A 51 0.67 -7.89 -12.27
N ASP A 52 1.71 -8.37 -11.59
CA ASP A 52 2.71 -7.52 -10.94
C ASP A 52 3.52 -6.70 -11.96
N GLU A 53 3.69 -7.21 -13.18
CA GLU A 53 4.34 -6.46 -14.26
C GLU A 53 3.57 -5.18 -14.64
N GLY A 54 2.23 -5.21 -14.56
CA GLY A 54 1.36 -4.07 -14.83
C GLY A 54 1.47 -2.92 -13.81
N LEU A 55 1.99 -3.19 -12.62
CA LEU A 55 2.16 -2.22 -11.56
C LEU A 55 3.46 -1.41 -11.70
N HIS A 56 3.48 -0.26 -11.02
CA HIS A 56 4.72 0.48 -10.79
C HIS A 56 5.51 -0.17 -9.66
N CYS A 57 4.87 -0.37 -8.50
CA CYS A 57 5.37 -1.19 -7.41
C CYS A 57 4.21 -1.80 -6.61
N HIS A 58 4.55 -2.78 -5.79
CA HIS A 58 3.66 -3.38 -4.81
C HIS A 58 4.45 -3.71 -3.54
N PHE A 59 3.75 -3.66 -2.41
CA PHE A 59 4.33 -3.97 -1.11
C PHE A 59 4.23 -5.47 -0.84
N GLU A 60 4.74 -5.90 0.31
CA GLU A 60 4.44 -7.24 0.82
C GLU A 60 2.94 -7.44 1.04
N THR A 61 2.50 -8.69 0.93
CA THR A 61 1.14 -9.06 1.26
C THR A 61 1.03 -9.14 2.78
N TRP A 62 0.10 -8.37 3.34
CA TRP A 62 -0.25 -8.42 4.75
C TRP A 62 -1.35 -9.45 4.95
N MET A 63 -1.06 -10.45 5.77
CA MET A 63 -2.02 -11.51 6.05
C MET A 63 -3.13 -10.98 6.95
N GLN A 64 -4.32 -11.58 6.86
CA GLN A 64 -5.43 -11.25 7.76
C GLN A 64 -5.00 -11.31 9.25
N GLY A 65 -5.48 -10.36 10.04
CA GLY A 65 -5.23 -10.28 11.49
C GLY A 65 -3.80 -9.86 11.86
N THR A 66 -3.06 -9.22 10.96
CA THR A 66 -1.73 -8.65 11.23
C THR A 66 -1.77 -7.25 11.82
N ASP A 67 -2.95 -6.62 11.89
CA ASP A 67 -3.17 -5.23 12.30
C ASP A 67 -2.45 -4.20 11.41
N PHE A 68 -2.10 -4.56 10.16
CA PHE A 68 -1.49 -3.64 9.19
C PHE A 68 -2.50 -2.86 8.33
N VAL A 69 -3.80 -3.17 8.46
CA VAL A 69 -4.90 -2.38 7.90
C VAL A 69 -6.01 -2.18 8.92
N GLY A 70 -7.01 -1.37 8.57
CA GLY A 70 -8.15 -1.05 9.43
C GLY A 70 -7.92 0.09 10.41
N PRO A 71 -8.91 0.38 11.28
CA PRO A 71 -8.89 1.55 12.15
C PRO A 71 -7.71 1.60 13.14
N SER A 72 -7.23 0.43 13.58
CA SER A 72 -6.06 0.31 14.47
C SER A 72 -4.79 0.75 13.73
N ALA A 73 -4.52 0.15 12.58
CA ALA A 73 -3.40 0.49 11.70
C ALA A 73 -3.39 1.98 11.32
N ALA A 74 -4.56 2.53 10.96
CA ALA A 74 -4.72 3.94 10.63
C ALA A 74 -4.37 4.89 11.78
N SER A 75 -4.48 4.44 13.03
CA SER A 75 -4.16 5.22 14.23
C SER A 75 -2.68 5.11 14.63
N ASP A 76 -1.96 4.12 14.10
CA ASP A 76 -0.53 3.94 14.33
C ASP A 76 0.29 4.88 13.43
N LYS A 77 0.78 5.97 14.03
CA LYS A 77 1.59 6.98 13.34
C LYS A 77 2.95 6.45 12.86
N VAL A 78 3.49 5.42 13.51
CA VAL A 78 4.77 4.82 13.10
C VAL A 78 4.55 4.02 11.83
N LEU A 79 3.55 3.14 11.81
CA LEU A 79 3.15 2.38 10.62
C LEU A 79 2.84 3.31 9.45
N VAL A 80 1.93 4.28 9.67
CA VAL A 80 1.54 5.25 8.64
C VAL A 80 2.74 6.03 8.11
N GLY A 81 3.64 6.49 9.00
CA GLY A 81 4.84 7.21 8.61
C GLY A 81 5.83 6.36 7.80
N LYS A 82 6.00 5.08 8.17
CA LYS A 82 6.85 4.13 7.43
C LYS A 82 6.31 3.90 6.02
N LEU A 83 5.00 3.67 5.87
CA LEU A 83 4.35 3.47 4.57
C LEU A 83 4.37 4.73 3.71
N ALA A 84 4.07 5.89 4.29
CA ALA A 84 4.13 7.17 3.59
C ALA A 84 5.55 7.48 3.10
N LYS A 85 6.58 7.22 3.91
CA LYS A 85 7.97 7.33 3.50
C LYS A 85 8.29 6.37 2.35
N ALA A 86 7.88 5.10 2.45
CA ALA A 86 8.13 4.11 1.41
C ALA A 86 7.47 4.48 0.06
N LEU A 87 6.25 5.02 0.07
CA LEU A 87 5.59 5.55 -1.12
C LEU A 87 6.39 6.69 -1.76
N ARG A 88 6.84 7.66 -0.97
CA ARG A 88 7.65 8.80 -1.46
C ARG A 88 9.01 8.37 -2.00
N GLU A 89 9.61 7.34 -1.42
CA GLU A 89 10.90 6.83 -1.88
C GLU A 89 10.80 5.99 -3.16
N ASN A 90 9.62 5.46 -3.51
CA ASN A 90 9.45 4.54 -4.64
C ASN A 90 8.58 5.07 -5.78
N TYR A 91 7.98 6.26 -5.67
CA TYR A 91 7.23 6.91 -6.75
C TYR A 91 7.65 8.39 -6.89
N PRO A 92 7.81 8.93 -8.11
CA PRO A 92 7.57 8.31 -9.42
C PRO A 92 8.70 7.41 -9.92
N THR A 93 9.86 7.42 -9.27
CA THR A 93 11.00 6.58 -9.64
C THR A 93 11.22 5.53 -8.57
N LEU A 94 11.33 4.26 -8.97
CA LEU A 94 11.64 3.17 -8.05
C LEU A 94 13.04 3.36 -7.46
N LYS A 95 13.16 3.16 -6.15
CA LYS A 95 14.46 3.13 -5.48
C LYS A 95 15.24 1.85 -5.79
N ALA A 96 14.51 0.73 -5.93
CA ALA A 96 15.06 -0.59 -6.17
C ALA A 96 14.12 -1.41 -7.07
N ALA A 97 13.63 -2.55 -6.59
CA ALA A 97 12.71 -3.42 -7.32
C ALA A 97 11.25 -2.95 -7.20
N LYS A 98 10.37 -3.52 -8.03
CA LYS A 98 8.92 -3.33 -7.93
C LYS A 98 8.35 -3.85 -6.61
N PHE A 99 8.95 -4.89 -6.05
CA PHE A 99 8.61 -5.37 -4.71
C PHE A 99 9.24 -4.46 -3.65
N VAL A 100 8.40 -3.87 -2.81
CA VAL A 100 8.79 -2.97 -1.72
C VAL A 100 8.56 -3.67 -0.39
N TYR A 101 9.64 -3.98 0.32
CA TYR A 101 9.58 -4.42 1.70
C TYR A 101 9.70 -3.23 2.65
N VAL A 102 8.86 -3.20 3.68
CA VAL A 102 8.95 -2.22 4.76
C VAL A 102 9.08 -2.99 6.05
N ASP A 103 10.09 -2.66 6.85
CA ASP A 103 10.25 -3.23 8.18
C ASP A 103 9.17 -2.61 9.09
N LEU A 104 8.00 -3.24 9.19
CA LEU A 104 6.79 -2.75 9.87
C LEU A 104 6.80 -3.05 11.37
#